data_AF-A0A450XI32-F1
#
_entry.id   AF-A0A450XI32-F1
#
_cell.length_a   1.000
_cell.length_b   1.000
_cell.length_c   1.000
_cell.angle_alpha   90.00
_cell.angle_beta   90.00
_cell.angle_gamma   90.00
#
_symmetry.space_group_name_H-M   'P 1'
#
loop_
_entity.id
_entity.type
_entity.pdbx_description
1 polymer ?
#
loop_
_entity_poly.entity_id
_entity_poly.type
_entity_poly.pdbx_seq_one_letter_code
_entity_poly.pdbx_strand_id
1 'polypeptide(L)'
;MDIRPQCRRWFASPCSEKLLLDFEKNNPDITLEPWGLEELRQIFRHLSLEDLESWFGPAPTEETELGFKNLQPVLERIATQASPPVQSIREVPRGKIEANALSESVATLLKAGMAKAPLVEEFFAKWRDPDFGERSAESFRKQYESLYEKFTPNRIFSELQGWAGGSARGAPEHELAVLSVLAYYFERCDIFEEPRESRNIQ
;
A
#
# COMPACT_ATOMS: atom_id res chain seq x y z
N MET A 1 -45.49 14.04 -15.85
CA MET A 1 -44.82 14.08 -14.53
C MET A 1 -43.40 13.66 -14.77
N ASP A 2 -42.54 14.65 -14.96
CA ASP A 2 -41.15 14.45 -15.33
C ASP A 2 -40.30 15.10 -14.23
N ILE A 3 -39.62 14.26 -13.46
CA ILE A 3 -38.70 14.71 -12.41
C ILE A 3 -37.41 13.93 -12.60
N ARG A 4 -36.50 14.51 -13.38
CA ARG A 4 -35.04 14.55 -13.20
C ARG A 4 -34.45 15.43 -14.32
N PRO A 5 -33.23 16.02 -14.22
CA PRO A 5 -32.12 15.71 -13.30
C PRO A 5 -31.29 16.94 -12.82
N GLN A 6 -31.27 17.31 -11.54
CA GLN A 6 -30.31 18.33 -11.03
C GLN A 6 -29.84 18.08 -9.60
N CYS A 7 -29.17 16.96 -9.35
CA CYS A 7 -28.34 16.77 -8.14
C CYS A 7 -27.13 15.91 -8.51
N ARG A 8 -26.11 16.54 -9.11
CA ARG A 8 -24.80 15.90 -9.39
C ARG A 8 -23.73 16.35 -8.40
N ARG A 9 -24.04 16.36 -7.09
CA ARG A 9 -23.01 16.54 -6.06
C ARG A 9 -23.40 15.80 -4.80
N TRP A 10 -22.52 14.90 -4.36
CA TRP A 10 -22.71 13.94 -3.27
C TRP A 10 -22.62 14.55 -1.86
N PHE A 11 -23.06 15.79 -1.68
CA PHE A 11 -23.20 16.39 -0.34
C PHE A 11 -24.50 17.19 -0.30
N ALA A 12 -25.26 16.97 0.78
CA ALA A 12 -26.62 17.43 1.06
C ALA A 12 -27.05 18.65 0.24
N SER A 13 -27.90 18.43 -0.75
CA SER A 13 -28.61 19.53 -1.40
C SER A 13 -29.79 19.95 -0.51
N PRO A 14 -30.25 21.20 -0.57
CA PRO A 14 -31.41 21.66 0.20
C PRO A 14 -32.68 20.81 -0.01
N CYS A 15 -32.76 20.11 -1.15
CA CYS A 15 -33.86 19.20 -1.45
C CYS A 15 -33.78 17.88 -0.66
N SER A 16 -32.58 17.38 -0.36
CA SER A 16 -32.42 16.15 0.44
C SER A 16 -32.74 16.38 1.93
N GLU A 17 -32.37 17.53 2.47
CA GLU A 17 -32.63 17.86 3.88
C GLU A 17 -34.13 18.02 4.16
N LYS A 18 -34.84 18.71 3.27
CA LYS A 18 -36.31 18.82 3.35
C LYS A 18 -37.00 17.45 3.33
N LEU A 19 -36.53 16.54 2.48
CA LEU A 19 -37.10 15.20 2.35
C LEU A 19 -36.88 14.35 3.62
N LEU A 20 -35.72 14.49 4.27
CA LEU A 20 -35.45 13.82 5.54
C LEU A 20 -36.34 14.35 6.66
N LEU A 21 -36.49 15.68 6.77
CA LEU A 21 -37.38 16.30 7.77
C LEU A 21 -38.86 15.92 7.57
N ASP A 22 -39.33 15.90 6.31
CA ASP A 22 -40.67 15.45 5.98
C ASP A 22 -40.86 13.96 6.30
N PHE A 23 -39.83 13.13 6.18
CA PHE A 23 -39.86 11.71 6.53
C PHE A 23 -39.97 11.48 8.05
N GLU A 24 -39.14 12.14 8.86
CA GLU A 24 -39.19 12.03 10.33
C GLU A 24 -40.56 12.44 10.87
N LYS A 25 -41.12 13.53 10.34
CA LYS A 25 -42.44 14.02 10.73
C LYS A 25 -43.55 12.98 10.49
N ASN A 26 -43.43 12.19 9.44
CA ASN A 26 -44.42 11.18 9.07
C ASN A 26 -44.17 9.80 9.71
N ASN A 27 -43.02 9.60 10.36
CA ASN A 27 -42.62 8.33 10.94
C ASN A 27 -42.00 8.55 12.34
N PRO A 28 -42.81 8.90 13.37
CA PRO A 28 -42.30 9.27 14.69
C PRO A 28 -41.57 8.14 15.43
N ASP A 29 -41.81 6.88 15.05
CA ASP A 29 -41.14 5.70 15.61
C ASP A 29 -39.78 5.42 14.97
N ILE A 30 -39.39 6.17 13.92
CA ILE A 30 -38.12 6.03 13.21
C ILE A 30 -37.26 7.26 13.48
N THR A 31 -36.14 7.08 14.18
CA THR A 31 -35.13 8.12 14.38
C THR A 31 -34.14 8.11 13.23
N LEU A 32 -33.97 9.24 12.55
CA LEU A 32 -32.90 9.41 11.57
C LEU A 32 -31.69 10.05 12.26
N GLU A 33 -30.53 9.41 12.13
CA GLU A 33 -29.27 9.96 12.62
C GLU A 33 -28.41 10.43 11.43
N PRO A 34 -27.98 11.70 11.38
CA PRO A 34 -27.08 12.16 10.35
C PRO A 34 -25.67 11.59 10.58
N TRP A 35 -25.16 10.84 9.61
CA TRP A 35 -23.81 10.30 9.67
C TRP A 35 -22.87 11.17 8.82
N GLY A 36 -22.24 12.13 9.48
CA GLY A 36 -21.22 12.98 8.91
C GLY A 36 -19.81 12.46 9.18
N LEU A 37 -18.83 13.29 8.86
CA LEU A 37 -17.41 12.95 9.03
C LEU A 37 -17.06 12.67 10.50
N GLU A 38 -17.65 13.41 11.44
CA GLU A 38 -17.31 13.26 12.86
C GLU A 38 -17.91 11.98 13.45
N GLU A 39 -19.15 11.63 13.10
CA GLU A 39 -19.79 10.38 13.51
C GLU A 39 -19.01 9.17 12.97
N LEU A 40 -18.65 9.20 11.68
CA LEU A 40 -17.80 8.17 11.07
C LEU A 40 -16.42 8.10 11.73
N ARG A 41 -15.84 9.24 12.11
CA ARG A 41 -14.55 9.30 12.80
C ARG A 41 -14.61 8.67 14.18
N GLN A 42 -15.71 8.86 14.91
CA GLN A 42 -15.91 8.22 16.20
C GLN A 42 -16.00 6.70 16.04
N ILE A 43 -16.74 6.20 15.05
CA ILE A 43 -16.78 4.76 14.74
C ILE A 43 -15.37 4.24 14.45
N PHE A 44 -14.63 4.91 13.55
CA PHE A 44 -13.29 4.49 13.16
C PHE A 44 -12.31 4.41 14.35
N ARG A 45 -12.42 5.33 15.33
CA ARG A 45 -11.58 5.34 16.53
C ARG A 45 -11.88 4.21 17.52
N HIS A 46 -13.07 3.63 17.46
CA HIS A 46 -13.51 2.58 18.38
C HIS A 46 -13.57 1.20 17.70
N LEU A 47 -13.08 1.07 16.47
CA LEU A 47 -12.98 -0.23 15.80
C LEU A 47 -12.13 -1.17 16.65
N SER A 48 -12.67 -2.34 16.92
CA SER A 48 -11.92 -3.41 17.55
C SER A 48 -10.89 -3.99 16.57
N LEU A 49 -9.93 -4.77 17.09
CA LEU A 49 -9.01 -5.50 16.23
C LEU A 49 -9.77 -6.45 15.29
N GLU A 50 -10.82 -7.11 15.78
CA GLU A 50 -11.67 -8.00 14.99
C GLU A 50 -12.35 -7.26 13.82
N ASP A 51 -12.84 -6.03 14.04
CA ASP A 51 -13.39 -5.21 12.96
C ASP A 51 -12.33 -4.87 11.91
N LEU A 52 -11.14 -4.48 12.36
CA LEU A 52 -10.02 -4.16 11.47
C LEU A 52 -9.58 -5.37 10.66
N GLU A 53 -9.47 -6.55 11.28
CA GLU A 53 -9.12 -7.80 10.61
C GLU A 53 -10.21 -8.25 9.63
N SER A 54 -11.48 -8.05 9.98
CA SER A 54 -12.59 -8.34 9.07
C SER A 54 -12.57 -7.44 7.83
N TRP A 55 -12.09 -6.20 7.95
CA TRP A 55 -12.13 -5.23 6.85
C TRP A 55 -10.85 -5.25 6.00
N PHE A 56 -9.69 -5.43 6.64
CA PHE A 56 -8.38 -5.32 6.01
C PHE A 56 -7.64 -6.66 5.88
N GLY A 57 -8.15 -7.71 6.52
CA GLY A 57 -7.42 -8.95 6.75
C GLY A 57 -6.51 -8.87 7.99
N PRO A 58 -6.08 -10.03 8.52
CA PRO A 58 -5.13 -10.06 9.63
C PRO A 58 -3.78 -9.46 9.21
N ALA A 59 -3.21 -8.66 10.11
CA ALA A 59 -1.86 -8.12 9.91
C ALA A 59 -0.82 -9.23 10.13
N PRO A 60 0.34 -9.19 9.42
CA PRO A 60 1.45 -10.07 9.75
C PRO A 60 1.96 -9.84 11.18
N THR A 61 2.20 -10.92 11.89
CA THR A 61 2.80 -10.95 13.23
C THR A 61 4.18 -11.63 13.20
N GLU A 62 4.88 -11.68 14.34
CA GLU A 62 6.17 -12.37 14.44
C GLU A 62 6.05 -13.88 14.16
N GLU A 63 4.89 -14.47 14.48
CA GLU A 63 4.56 -15.88 14.27
C GLU A 63 4.18 -16.20 12.82
N THR A 64 4.00 -15.18 11.96
CA THR A 64 3.62 -15.39 10.56
C THR A 64 4.74 -16.08 9.79
N GLU A 65 4.51 -17.32 9.36
CA GLU A 65 5.48 -18.12 8.64
C GLU A 65 5.54 -17.73 7.15
N LEU A 66 6.75 -17.41 6.68
CA LEU A 66 6.99 -17.10 5.29
C LEU A 66 7.75 -18.25 4.61
N GLY A 67 7.23 -18.72 3.48
CA GLY A 67 7.88 -19.73 2.64
C GLY A 67 7.88 -19.34 1.16
N PHE A 68 8.60 -20.11 0.34
CA PHE A 68 8.77 -19.83 -1.10
C PHE A 68 7.45 -19.77 -1.87
N LYS A 69 6.46 -20.58 -1.47
CA LYS A 69 5.11 -20.57 -2.05
C LYS A 69 4.41 -19.21 -1.94
N ASN A 70 4.75 -18.41 -0.92
CA ASN A 70 4.19 -17.08 -0.70
C ASN A 70 4.97 -16.01 -1.49
N LEU A 71 6.29 -16.20 -1.64
CA LEU A 71 7.16 -15.27 -2.38
C LEU A 71 6.97 -15.37 -3.90
N GLN A 72 6.83 -16.59 -4.42
CA GLN A 72 6.71 -16.87 -5.84
C GLN A 72 5.64 -16.01 -6.55
N PRO A 73 4.37 -15.94 -6.10
CA PRO A 73 3.35 -15.16 -6.81
C PRO A 73 3.66 -13.66 -6.81
N VAL A 74 4.29 -13.13 -5.77
CA VAL A 74 4.71 -11.71 -5.70
C VAL A 74 5.83 -11.43 -6.70
N LEU A 75 6.86 -12.28 -6.71
CA LEU A 75 8.01 -12.12 -7.60
C LEU A 75 7.65 -12.32 -9.07
N GLU A 76 6.84 -13.34 -9.40
CA GLU A 76 6.35 -13.57 -10.76
C GLU A 76 5.52 -12.38 -11.25
N ARG A 77 4.70 -11.79 -10.37
CA ARG A 77 3.92 -10.60 -10.68
C ARG A 77 4.80 -9.40 -11.01
N ILE A 78 5.86 -9.18 -10.23
CA ILE A 78 6.83 -8.11 -10.47
C ILE A 78 7.57 -8.34 -11.80
N ALA A 79 8.01 -9.58 -12.07
CA ALA A 79 8.72 -9.94 -13.29
C ALA A 79 7.85 -9.78 -14.56
N THR A 80 6.58 -10.17 -14.49
CA THR A 80 5.66 -10.20 -15.65
C THR A 80 5.12 -8.83 -16.06
N GLN A 81 5.14 -7.85 -15.15
CA GLN A 81 4.71 -6.49 -15.45
C GLN A 81 5.81 -5.61 -16.08
N ALA A 82 6.91 -6.24 -16.52
CA ALA A 82 7.90 -5.60 -17.37
C ALA A 82 7.25 -5.12 -18.68
N SER A 83 7.18 -3.80 -18.88
CA SER A 83 6.86 -3.20 -20.18
C SER A 83 7.94 -3.53 -21.23
N PRO A 84 7.63 -3.50 -22.55
CA PRO A 84 8.55 -3.89 -23.62
C PRO A 84 9.87 -3.11 -23.57
N PRO A 85 10.96 -3.63 -24.18
CA PRO A 85 12.29 -3.06 -24.02
C PRO A 85 12.34 -1.64 -24.59
N VAL A 86 12.42 -0.65 -23.71
CA VAL A 86 12.66 0.74 -24.10
C VAL A 86 14.16 0.89 -24.30
N GLN A 87 14.53 1.21 -25.53
CA GLN A 87 15.86 1.62 -25.94
C GLN A 87 16.34 2.84 -25.14
N SER A 88 17.66 2.89 -24.95
CA SER A 88 18.47 3.90 -24.26
C SER A 88 18.40 3.86 -22.73
N ILE A 89 19.51 3.37 -22.15
CA ILE A 89 19.94 3.64 -20.78
C ILE A 89 20.05 5.16 -20.66
N ARG A 90 18.98 5.82 -20.19
CA ARG A 90 19.08 7.18 -19.66
C ARG A 90 19.73 7.08 -18.28
N GLU A 91 20.65 7.99 -18.00
CA GLU A 91 21.24 8.13 -16.66
C GLU A 91 20.14 8.16 -15.59
N VAL A 92 20.31 7.30 -14.58
CA VAL A 92 19.40 7.10 -13.46
C VAL A 92 19.13 8.45 -12.78
N PRO A 93 17.87 8.94 -12.73
CA PRO A 93 17.54 10.08 -11.88
C PRO A 93 17.76 9.66 -10.42
N ARG A 94 18.74 10.29 -9.77
CA ARG A 94 19.01 10.11 -8.34
C ARG A 94 17.81 10.60 -7.54
N GLY A 95 17.03 9.65 -7.04
CA GLY A 95 15.95 9.92 -6.11
C GLY A 95 15.86 8.77 -5.13
N LYS A 96 16.60 8.85 -4.04
CA LYS A 96 16.48 7.89 -2.94
C LYS A 96 15.46 8.44 -1.94
N ILE A 97 14.68 7.57 -1.32
CA ILE A 97 13.85 7.94 -0.18
C ILE A 97 14.77 8.14 1.02
N GLU A 98 14.75 9.31 1.65
CA GLU A 98 15.38 9.49 2.95
C GLU A 98 14.66 8.61 3.98
N ALA A 99 15.40 7.85 4.79
CA ALA A 99 14.81 6.96 5.80
C ALA A 99 13.83 7.69 6.76
N ASN A 100 14.08 8.96 7.05
CA ASN A 100 13.23 9.80 7.92
C ASN A 100 11.95 10.34 7.24
N ALA A 101 11.80 10.18 5.93
CA ALA A 101 10.66 10.69 5.18
C ALA A 101 9.45 9.73 5.19
N LEU A 102 9.64 8.51 5.71
CA LEU A 102 8.58 7.53 5.93
C LEU A 102 7.92 7.73 7.29
N SER A 103 6.63 7.44 7.38
CA SER A 103 5.94 7.41 8.68
C SER A 103 6.44 6.24 9.52
N GLU A 104 6.30 6.36 10.83
CA GLU A 104 6.64 5.28 11.78
C GLU A 104 5.93 3.96 11.44
N SER A 105 4.67 4.04 11.00
CA SER A 105 3.91 2.86 10.56
C SER A 105 4.55 2.16 9.36
N VAL A 106 5.00 2.90 8.33
CA VAL A 106 5.68 2.30 7.18
C VAL A 106 7.05 1.77 7.57
N ALA A 107 7.78 2.47 8.44
CA ALA A 107 9.06 1.99 8.96
C ALA A 107 8.90 0.66 9.71
N THR A 108 7.85 0.50 10.51
CA THR A 108 7.54 -0.78 11.20
C THR A 108 7.26 -1.90 10.20
N LEU A 109 6.45 -1.66 9.17
CA LEU A 109 6.17 -2.66 8.13
C LEU A 109 7.43 -3.05 7.35
N LEU A 110 8.29 -2.09 7.02
CA LEU A 110 9.54 -2.36 6.33
C LEU A 110 10.50 -3.17 7.20
N LYS A 111 10.61 -2.87 8.49
CA LYS A 111 11.43 -3.68 9.43
C LYS A 111 10.98 -5.14 9.46
N ALA A 112 9.66 -5.39 9.48
CA ALA A 112 9.11 -6.74 9.41
C ALA A 112 9.50 -7.46 8.10
N GLY A 113 9.43 -6.75 6.97
CA GLY A 113 9.89 -7.25 5.67
C GLY A 113 11.40 -7.52 5.63
N MET A 114 12.22 -6.59 6.13
CA MET A 114 13.68 -6.70 6.17
C MET A 114 14.13 -7.94 6.95
N ALA A 115 13.46 -8.25 8.06
CA ALA A 115 13.74 -9.45 8.85
C ALA A 115 13.58 -10.76 8.05
N LYS A 116 12.83 -10.74 6.95
CA LYS A 116 12.55 -11.88 6.07
C LYS A 116 13.18 -11.74 4.68
N ALA A 117 13.82 -10.61 4.36
CA ALA A 117 14.48 -10.36 3.07
C ALA A 117 15.54 -11.42 2.69
N PRO A 118 16.32 -12.01 3.62
CA PRO A 118 17.25 -13.11 3.28
C PRO A 118 16.57 -14.32 2.63
N LEU A 119 15.28 -14.57 2.92
CA LEU A 119 14.53 -15.66 2.28
C LEU A 119 14.25 -15.37 0.80
N VAL A 120 14.15 -14.10 0.41
CA VAL A 120 14.01 -13.66 -0.97
C VAL A 120 15.31 -13.92 -1.74
N GLU A 121 16.45 -13.65 -1.13
CA GLU A 121 17.76 -13.98 -1.70
C GLU A 121 17.92 -15.50 -1.87
N GLU A 122 17.56 -16.27 -0.84
CA GLU A 122 17.59 -17.74 -0.89
C GLU A 122 16.66 -18.29 -1.98
N PHE A 123 15.49 -17.67 -2.18
CA PHE A 123 14.57 -18.01 -3.26
C PHE A 123 15.25 -17.89 -4.61
N PHE A 124 15.89 -16.75 -4.90
CA PHE A 124 16.58 -16.55 -6.18
C PHE A 124 17.75 -17.51 -6.36
N ALA A 125 18.52 -17.79 -5.30
CA ALA A 125 19.64 -18.73 -5.36
C ALA A 125 19.21 -20.17 -5.72
N LYS A 126 17.97 -20.56 -5.38
CA LYS A 126 17.41 -21.88 -5.67
C LYS A 126 16.51 -21.90 -6.90
N TRP A 127 16.17 -20.75 -7.46
CA TRP A 127 15.30 -20.65 -8.62
C TRP A 127 16.00 -21.13 -9.89
N ARG A 128 15.27 -21.79 -10.78
CA ARG A 128 15.85 -22.42 -11.98
C ARG A 128 16.33 -21.42 -13.02
N ASP A 129 15.69 -20.26 -13.08
CA ASP A 129 15.98 -19.21 -14.03
C ASP A 129 16.92 -18.17 -13.40
N PRO A 130 18.21 -18.14 -13.79
CA PRO A 130 19.20 -17.24 -13.19
C PRO A 130 18.91 -15.76 -13.48
N ASP A 131 18.20 -15.46 -14.56
CA ASP A 131 17.90 -14.09 -14.98
C ASP A 131 16.62 -13.55 -14.30
N PHE A 132 15.88 -14.40 -13.59
CA PHE A 132 14.61 -14.04 -12.96
C PHE A 132 14.78 -12.91 -11.92
N GLY A 133 15.86 -12.96 -11.13
CA GLY A 133 16.17 -11.93 -10.13
C GLY A 133 16.45 -10.58 -10.76
N GLU A 134 17.24 -10.54 -11.84
CA GLU A 134 17.60 -9.31 -12.55
C GLU A 134 16.39 -8.69 -13.23
N ARG A 135 15.59 -9.48 -13.97
CA ARG A 135 14.36 -8.98 -14.61
C ARG A 135 13.38 -8.40 -13.60
N SER A 136 13.22 -9.05 -12.46
CA SER A 136 12.36 -8.57 -11.38
C SER A 136 12.88 -7.27 -10.76
N ALA A 137 14.19 -7.15 -10.55
CA ALA A 137 14.82 -5.92 -10.06
C ALA A 137 14.65 -4.75 -11.04
N GLU A 138 14.77 -5.01 -12.35
CA GLU A 138 14.57 -3.99 -13.38
C GLU A 138 13.12 -3.50 -13.41
N SER A 139 12.14 -4.41 -13.36
CA SER A 139 10.71 -4.06 -13.27
C SER A 139 10.42 -3.21 -12.03
N PHE A 140 10.98 -3.60 -10.88
CA PHE A 140 10.82 -2.87 -9.63
C PHE A 140 11.36 -1.44 -9.74
N ARG A 141 12.58 -1.27 -10.26
CA ARG A 141 13.21 0.03 -10.43
C ARG A 141 12.38 0.95 -11.32
N LYS A 142 11.94 0.46 -12.48
CA LYS A 142 11.10 1.23 -13.40
C LYS A 142 9.79 1.66 -12.76
N GLN A 143 9.15 0.77 -12.00
CA GLN A 143 7.93 1.10 -11.29
C GLN A 143 8.18 2.21 -10.25
N TYR A 144 9.23 2.07 -9.44
CA TYR A 144 9.62 3.09 -8.47
C TYR A 144 9.89 4.46 -9.13
N GLU A 145 10.72 4.50 -10.17
CA GLU A 145 11.05 5.73 -10.91
C GLU A 145 9.79 6.41 -11.47
N SER A 146 8.81 5.62 -11.93
CA SER A 146 7.55 6.14 -12.45
C SER A 146 6.67 6.84 -11.38
N LEU A 147 6.91 6.53 -10.10
CA LEU A 147 6.17 7.05 -8.94
C LEU A 147 6.90 8.21 -8.25
N TYR A 148 8.24 8.21 -8.30
CA TYR A 148 9.09 9.10 -7.50
C TYR A 148 8.77 10.58 -7.67
N GLU A 149 8.57 11.05 -8.90
CA GLU A 149 8.28 12.48 -9.16
C GLU A 149 6.83 12.89 -8.82
N LYS A 150 5.94 11.93 -8.56
CA LYS A 150 4.50 12.16 -8.45
C LYS A 150 3.97 12.12 -7.02
N PHE A 151 4.66 11.40 -6.14
CA PHE A 151 4.09 10.97 -4.88
C PHE A 151 5.05 11.16 -3.71
N THR A 152 4.48 11.32 -2.52
CA THR A 152 5.26 11.33 -1.27
C THR A 152 5.81 9.94 -0.97
N PRO A 153 6.88 9.79 -0.18
CA PRO A 153 7.46 8.49 0.17
C PRO A 153 6.45 7.47 0.72
N ASN A 154 5.57 7.89 1.62
CA ASN A 154 4.49 7.04 2.13
C ASN A 154 3.54 6.58 1.03
N ARG A 155 3.22 7.47 0.07
CA ARG A 155 2.36 7.10 -1.05
C ARG A 155 3.08 6.19 -2.03
N ILE A 156 4.36 6.43 -2.32
CA ILE A 156 5.20 5.53 -3.15
C ILE A 156 5.20 4.12 -2.55
N PHE A 157 5.42 3.99 -1.24
CA PHE A 157 5.36 2.70 -0.55
C PHE A 157 4.00 2.02 -0.75
N SER A 158 2.90 2.71 -0.50
CA SER A 158 1.55 2.14 -0.66
C SER A 158 1.24 1.72 -2.11
N GLU A 159 1.71 2.50 -3.10
CA GLU A 159 1.56 2.17 -4.52
C GLU A 159 2.38 0.93 -4.90
N LEU A 160 3.63 0.82 -4.43
CA LEU A 160 4.47 -0.36 -4.65
C LEU A 160 3.90 -1.60 -3.95
N GLN A 161 3.38 -1.45 -2.74
CA GLN A 161 2.73 -2.53 -2.00
C GLN A 161 1.49 -3.04 -2.72
N GLY A 162 0.62 -2.15 -3.21
CA GLY A 162 -0.55 -2.53 -4.00
C GLY A 162 -0.17 -3.19 -5.33
N TRP A 163 0.83 -2.64 -6.01
CA TRP A 163 1.32 -3.16 -7.28
C TRP A 163 1.89 -4.58 -7.16
N ALA A 164 2.78 -4.80 -6.19
CA ALA A 164 3.41 -6.09 -5.91
C ALA A 164 2.44 -7.11 -5.29
N GLY A 165 1.52 -6.66 -4.43
CA GLY A 165 0.56 -7.54 -3.74
C GLY A 165 -0.58 -8.02 -4.64
N GLY A 166 -1.00 -7.23 -5.62
CA GLY A 166 -2.07 -7.61 -6.54
C GLY A 166 -3.40 -7.91 -5.86
N SER A 167 -4.21 -8.78 -6.47
CA SER A 167 -5.54 -9.13 -5.96
C SER A 167 -5.55 -10.16 -4.84
N ALA A 168 -4.39 -10.74 -4.49
CA ALA A 168 -4.25 -11.74 -3.44
C ALA A 168 -3.95 -11.14 -2.05
N ARG A 169 -4.03 -9.81 -1.92
CA ARG A 169 -3.86 -9.10 -0.65
C ARG A 169 -4.92 -9.51 0.38
N GLY A 170 -4.54 -9.42 1.66
CA GLY A 170 -5.40 -9.73 2.80
C GLY A 170 -5.07 -11.01 3.57
N ALA A 171 -4.22 -11.90 3.03
CA ALA A 171 -3.64 -13.00 3.81
C ALA A 171 -2.33 -12.55 4.48
N PRO A 172 -2.07 -12.91 5.76
CA PRO A 172 -0.94 -12.37 6.51
C PRO A 172 0.40 -12.83 5.92
N GLU A 173 0.51 -14.06 5.44
CA GLU A 173 1.73 -14.55 4.80
C GLU A 173 2.00 -13.88 3.45
N HIS A 174 0.95 -13.51 2.72
CA HIS A 174 1.07 -12.80 1.45
C HIS A 174 1.47 -11.33 1.67
N GLU A 175 0.88 -10.66 2.65
CA GLU A 175 1.31 -9.32 3.05
C GLU A 175 2.76 -9.33 3.51
N LEU A 176 3.17 -10.31 4.31
CA LEU A 176 4.57 -10.47 4.71
C LEU A 176 5.49 -10.75 3.51
N ALA A 177 5.06 -11.57 2.55
CA ALA A 177 5.81 -11.80 1.31
C ALA A 177 6.03 -10.51 0.53
N VAL A 178 4.98 -9.69 0.37
CA VAL A 178 5.07 -8.39 -0.30
C VAL A 178 6.06 -7.48 0.43
N LEU A 179 5.93 -7.34 1.75
CA LEU A 179 6.83 -6.51 2.56
C LEU A 179 8.29 -6.98 2.44
N SER A 180 8.52 -8.29 2.45
CA SER A 180 9.85 -8.88 2.34
C SER A 180 10.48 -8.58 0.98
N VAL A 181 9.70 -8.68 -0.10
CA VAL A 181 10.17 -8.38 -1.46
C VAL A 181 10.42 -6.88 -1.64
N LEU A 182 9.55 -6.02 -1.13
CA LEU A 182 9.77 -4.56 -1.17
C LEU A 182 11.07 -4.20 -0.42
N ALA A 183 11.25 -4.72 0.79
CA ALA A 183 12.44 -4.48 1.60
C ALA A 183 13.71 -4.95 0.88
N TYR A 184 13.70 -6.17 0.35
CA TYR A 184 14.79 -6.73 -0.44
C TYR A 184 15.19 -5.82 -1.62
N TYR A 185 14.21 -5.34 -2.39
CA TYR A 185 14.53 -4.47 -3.52
C TYR A 185 14.90 -3.04 -3.12
N PHE A 186 14.37 -2.51 -2.03
CA PHE A 186 14.79 -1.20 -1.56
C PHE A 186 16.27 -1.19 -1.16
N GLU A 187 16.75 -2.26 -0.54
CA GLU A 187 18.18 -2.44 -0.26
C GLU A 187 18.96 -2.70 -1.55
N ARG A 188 18.55 -3.68 -2.36
CA ARG A 188 19.33 -4.14 -3.53
C ARG A 188 19.41 -3.14 -4.67
N CYS A 189 18.37 -2.32 -4.84
CA CYS A 189 18.32 -1.24 -5.83
C CYS A 189 18.82 0.09 -5.29
N ASP A 190 19.32 0.13 -4.04
CA ASP A 190 19.86 1.33 -3.40
C ASP A 190 18.84 2.49 -3.41
N ILE A 191 17.59 2.19 -3.06
CA ILE A 191 16.47 3.15 -3.08
C ILE A 191 16.41 4.00 -1.80
N PHE A 192 17.03 3.57 -0.70
CA PHE A 192 17.09 4.35 0.54
C PHE A 192 18.38 5.17 0.67
N GLU A 193 18.25 6.39 1.21
CA GLU A 193 19.36 7.17 1.76
C GLU A 193 19.44 6.97 3.27
N GLU A 194 20.66 6.70 3.77
CA GLU A 194 20.94 6.68 5.20
C GLU A 194 20.55 8.02 5.83
N PRO A 195 20.02 8.03 7.07
CA PRO A 195 19.74 9.25 7.79
C PRO A 195 21.02 10.11 7.85
N ARG A 196 20.97 11.35 7.37
CA ARG A 196 22.06 12.29 7.62
C ARG A 196 22.12 12.51 9.13
N GLU A 197 23.17 12.01 9.78
CA GLU A 197 23.41 12.34 11.18
C GLU A 197 23.42 13.86 11.31
N SER A 198 22.48 14.39 12.09
CA SER A 198 22.50 15.78 12.52
C SER A 198 23.86 16.00 13.17
N ARG A 199 24.80 16.63 12.46
CA ARG A 199 26.04 17.09 13.07
C ARG A 199 25.61 18.04 14.18
N ASN A 200 25.64 17.54 15.41
CA ASN A 200 25.56 18.37 16.59
C ASN A 200 26.71 19.35 16.49
N ILE A 201 26.39 20.59 16.13
CA ILE A 201 27.32 21.70 16.27
C ILE A 201 27.36 21.94 17.78
N GLN A 202 28.39 21.37 18.41
CA GLN A 202 28.88 21.81 19.72
C GLN A 202 29.44 23.23 19.61
#